data_AF-A0A0S9QEY5-F1
#
_entry.id   AF-A0A0S9QEY5-F1
#
_cell.length_a   1.000
_cell.length_b   1.000
_cell.length_c   1.000
_cell.angle_alpha   90.00
_cell.angle_beta   90.00
_cell.angle_gamma   90.00
#
_symmetry.space_group_name_H-M   'P 1'
#
loop_
_entity.id
_entity.type
_entity.pdbx_description
1 polymer ?
#
loop_
_entity_poly.entity_id
_entity_poly.type
_entity_poly.pdbx_seq_one_letter_code
_entity_poly.pdbx_strand_id
1 'polypeptide(L)'
;MSKGDAQGIVDLFAPDGVIFDPVGSQERRGKELFDFFQGSFEAMGGFIEMRLEGEVRIAGDYGAAAFVARMTIDGQDMIVETLDVMKFDENGKIASTHNYWGATNVKAGRKPEKLA
;
A
#
# COMPACT_ATOMS: atom_id res chain seq x y z
N MET A 1 -5.44 -1.66 4.07
CA MET A 1 -5.59 -0.24 3.64
C MET A 1 -6.97 0.32 3.96
N SER A 2 -8.05 -0.12 3.29
CA SER A 2 -9.38 0.49 3.40
C SER A 2 -10.06 0.38 4.79
N LYS A 3 -9.59 -0.53 5.64
CA LYS A 3 -10.06 -0.69 7.03
C LYS A 3 -9.20 0.05 8.07
N GLY A 4 -8.04 0.60 7.68
CA GLY A 4 -7.09 1.19 8.63
C GLY A 4 -6.41 0.17 9.54
N ASP A 5 -6.38 -1.11 9.15
CA ASP A 5 -5.86 -2.21 9.98
C ASP A 5 -4.37 -2.44 9.69
N ALA A 6 -3.50 -1.80 10.46
CA ALA A 6 -2.05 -1.93 10.31
C ALA A 6 -1.57 -3.35 10.61
N GLN A 7 -2.09 -3.98 11.67
CA GLN A 7 -1.70 -5.34 12.04
C GLN A 7 -2.13 -6.34 10.97
N GLY A 8 -3.36 -6.26 10.49
CA GLY A 8 -3.86 -7.14 9.44
C GLY A 8 -3.08 -7.01 8.13
N ILE A 9 -2.47 -5.86 7.83
CA ILE A 9 -1.55 -5.72 6.69
C ILE A 9 -0.22 -6.40 6.98
N VAL A 10 0.38 -6.17 8.14
CA VAL A 10 1.66 -6.79 8.55
C VAL A 10 1.54 -8.31 8.54
N ASP A 11 0.39 -8.86 8.95
CA ASP A 11 0.13 -10.30 8.96
C ASP A 11 0.11 -10.93 7.56
N LEU A 12 0.03 -10.14 6.48
CA LEU A 12 0.16 -10.63 5.10
C LEU A 12 1.62 -10.88 4.70
N PHE A 13 2.59 -10.27 5.39
CA PHE A 13 4.00 -10.39 5.08
C PHE A 13 4.62 -11.64 5.69
N ALA A 14 5.67 -12.14 5.05
CA ALA A 14 6.55 -13.15 5.62
C ALA A 14 7.29 -12.55 6.83
N PRO A 15 7.83 -13.35 7.76
CA PRO A 15 8.55 -12.84 8.93
C PRO A 15 9.70 -11.88 8.59
N ASP A 16 10.34 -12.08 7.44
CA ASP A 16 11.41 -11.24 6.88
C ASP A 16 10.96 -10.39 5.68
N GLY A 17 9.65 -10.35 5.40
CA GLY A 17 9.06 -9.63 4.30
C GLY A 17 9.30 -8.12 4.37
N VAL A 18 9.53 -7.51 3.21
CA VAL A 18 9.92 -6.10 3.09
C VAL A 18 8.99 -5.30 2.19
N ILE A 19 8.90 -3.99 2.42
CA ILE A 19 8.27 -3.04 1.51
C ILE A 19 9.22 -1.89 1.14
N PHE A 20 9.14 -1.45 -0.11
CA PHE A 20 9.70 -0.20 -0.62
C PHE A 20 8.56 0.68 -1.09
N ASP A 21 8.29 1.76 -0.34
CA ASP A 21 7.16 2.65 -0.59
C ASP A 21 7.59 4.12 -0.41
N PRO A 22 7.83 4.85 -1.53
CA PRO A 22 7.93 4.32 -2.91
C PRO A 22 9.21 3.50 -3.14
N VAL A 23 9.34 2.87 -4.31
CA VAL A 23 10.61 2.28 -4.75
C VAL A 23 11.78 3.26 -4.61
N GLY A 24 12.93 2.76 -4.12
CA GLY A 24 14.10 3.59 -3.80
C GLY A 24 14.10 4.18 -2.38
N SER A 25 13.02 4.01 -1.60
CA SER A 25 13.03 4.30 -0.16
C SER A 25 13.91 3.31 0.62
N GLN A 26 14.14 3.62 1.89
CA GLN A 26 14.60 2.61 2.86
C GLN A 26 13.58 1.46 2.90
N GLU A 27 14.08 0.23 2.95
CA GLU A 27 13.26 -0.95 3.20
C GLU A 27 12.61 -0.87 4.58
N ARG A 28 11.38 -1.36 4.72
CA ARG A 28 10.70 -1.48 6.01
C ARG A 28 10.23 -2.90 6.22
N ARG A 29 10.42 -3.44 7.43
CA ARG A 29 10.07 -4.81 7.82
C ARG A 29 9.62 -4.89 9.27
N GLY A 30 8.87 -5.94 9.62
CA GLY A 30 8.47 -6.22 11.01
C GLY A 30 7.84 -5.01 11.72
N LYS A 31 8.44 -4.54 12.82
CA LYS A 31 7.92 -3.39 13.58
C LYS A 31 7.92 -2.10 12.76
N GLU A 32 8.93 -1.85 11.95
CA GLU A 32 8.99 -0.63 11.12
C GLU A 32 7.87 -0.59 10.08
N LEU A 33 7.47 -1.76 9.58
CA LEU A 33 6.33 -1.91 8.68
C LEU A 33 5.01 -1.56 9.39
N PHE A 34 4.83 -2.06 10.62
CA PHE A 34 3.67 -1.71 11.45
C PHE A 34 3.61 -0.21 11.70
N ASP A 35 4.71 0.37 12.20
CA ASP A 35 4.79 1.80 12.54
C ASP A 35 4.51 2.67 11.29
N PHE A 36 5.00 2.26 10.12
CA PHE A 36 4.73 2.94 8.85
C PHE A 36 3.25 2.96 8.48
N PHE A 37 2.56 1.82 8.53
CA PHE A 37 1.13 1.80 8.21
C PHE A 37 0.29 2.51 9.27
N GLN A 38 0.59 2.30 10.54
CA GLN A 38 -0.12 2.95 11.65
C GLN A 38 0.00 4.47 11.56
N GLY A 39 1.21 5.00 11.41
CA GLY A 39 1.44 6.45 11.25
C GLY A 39 0.81 7.00 9.98
N SER A 40 0.82 6.23 8.88
CA SER A 40 0.13 6.63 7.65
C SER A 40 -1.38 6.77 7.88
N PHE A 41 -2.02 5.81 8.54
CA PHE A 41 -3.46 5.91 8.83
C PHE A 41 -3.79 7.07 9.77
N GLU A 42 -2.98 7.31 10.80
CA GLU A 42 -3.15 8.47 11.68
C GLU A 42 -3.07 9.79 10.92
N ALA A 43 -2.12 9.92 9.99
CA ALA A 43 -1.97 11.12 9.17
C ALA A 43 -3.03 11.27 8.06
N MET A 44 -3.61 10.16 7.59
CA MET A 44 -4.44 10.10 6.37
C MET A 44 -5.96 9.98 6.63
N GLY A 45 -6.42 10.27 7.86
CA GLY A 45 -7.84 10.19 8.20
C GLY A 45 -8.34 8.78 8.54
N GLY A 46 -7.43 7.89 8.91
CA GLY A 46 -7.69 6.56 9.47
C GLY A 46 -7.71 5.41 8.46
N PHE A 47 -7.72 5.69 7.16
CA PHE A 47 -7.68 4.65 6.11
C PHE A 47 -7.22 5.22 4.77
N ILE A 48 -6.91 4.34 3.83
CA ILE A 48 -6.62 4.67 2.44
C ILE A 48 -7.56 3.84 1.57
N GLU A 49 -8.38 4.49 0.75
CA GLU A 49 -9.25 3.81 -0.21
C GLU A 49 -8.39 3.37 -1.41
N MET A 50 -8.26 2.06 -1.61
CA MET A 50 -7.55 1.48 -2.76
C MET A 50 -8.57 1.00 -3.80
N ARG A 51 -8.54 1.53 -5.03
CA ARG A 51 -9.34 1.03 -6.16
C ARG A 51 -8.44 0.50 -7.26
N LEU A 52 -8.71 -0.73 -7.72
CA LEU A 52 -8.00 -1.32 -8.85
C LEU A 52 -8.26 -0.55 -10.14
N GLU A 53 -7.19 -0.30 -10.91
CA GLU A 53 -7.24 0.25 -12.28
C GLU A 53 -7.32 -0.85 -13.36
N GLY A 54 -7.66 -2.08 -12.95
CA GLY A 54 -7.86 -3.22 -13.82
C GLY A 54 -7.62 -4.54 -13.10
N GLU A 55 -7.46 -5.61 -13.88
CA GLU A 55 -7.21 -6.94 -13.33
C GLU A 55 -5.87 -7.01 -12.58
N VAL A 56 -5.80 -7.85 -11.55
CA VAL A 56 -4.52 -8.21 -10.93
C VAL A 56 -3.76 -9.11 -11.90
N ARG A 57 -2.48 -8.84 -12.12
CA ARG A 57 -1.60 -9.70 -12.94
C ARG A 57 -0.88 -10.66 -12.01
N ILE A 58 -0.90 -11.95 -12.34
CA ILE A 58 -0.26 -13.00 -11.55
C ILE A 58 0.61 -13.84 -12.48
N ALA A 59 1.85 -14.11 -12.07
CA ALA A 59 2.77 -14.99 -12.78
C ALA A 59 3.67 -15.72 -11.77
N GLY A 60 3.44 -17.02 -11.57
CA GLY A 60 4.17 -17.79 -10.56
C GLY A 60 3.96 -17.22 -9.15
N ASP A 61 5.06 -16.94 -8.47
CA ASP A 61 5.13 -16.30 -7.14
C ASP A 61 5.11 -14.77 -7.19
N TYR A 62 4.79 -14.16 -8.33
CA TYR A 62 4.68 -12.71 -8.49
C TYR A 62 3.24 -12.26 -8.72
N GLY A 63 2.89 -11.13 -8.12
CA GLY A 63 1.64 -10.41 -8.34
C GLY A 63 1.90 -8.93 -8.64
N ALA A 64 1.10 -8.32 -9.51
CA ALA A 64 1.15 -6.89 -9.77
C ALA A 64 -0.26 -6.29 -9.86
N ALA A 65 -0.47 -5.15 -9.19
CA ALA A 65 -1.76 -4.48 -9.14
C ALA A 65 -1.58 -2.97 -9.28
N ALA A 66 -2.29 -2.37 -10.25
CA ALA A 66 -2.37 -0.92 -10.38
C ALA A 66 -3.56 -0.40 -9.58
N PHE A 67 -3.35 0.63 -8.78
CA PHE A 67 -4.36 1.23 -7.91
C PHE A 67 -4.42 2.75 -8.06
N VAL A 68 -5.64 3.28 -7.95
CA VAL A 68 -5.88 4.65 -7.48
C VAL A 68 -6.06 4.60 -5.97
N ALA A 69 -5.08 5.10 -5.23
CA ALA A 69 -5.16 5.32 -3.79
C ALA A 69 -5.74 6.70 -3.50
N ARG A 70 -6.74 6.78 -2.60
CA ARG A 70 -7.33 8.03 -2.12
C ARG A 70 -7.19 8.15 -0.62
N MET A 71 -6.84 9.34 -0.16
CA MET A 71 -6.58 9.65 1.24
C MET A 71 -6.89 11.11 1.54
N THR A 72 -7.04 11.46 2.82
CA THR A 72 -7.19 12.85 3.27
C THR A 72 -6.04 13.18 4.23
N ILE A 73 -5.15 14.10 3.85
CA ILE A 73 -4.02 14.55 4.67
C ILE A 73 -4.26 16.00 5.08
N ASP A 74 -4.25 16.30 6.37
CA ASP A 74 -4.48 17.66 6.90
C ASP A 74 -5.74 18.35 6.32
N GLY A 75 -6.81 17.57 6.11
CA GLY A 75 -8.07 18.03 5.54
C GLY A 75 -8.07 18.24 4.02
N GLN A 76 -6.96 17.94 3.34
CA GLN A 76 -6.84 17.98 1.89
C GLN A 76 -6.97 16.58 1.30
N ASP A 77 -7.86 16.43 0.32
CA ASP A 77 -8.04 15.17 -0.38
C ASP A 77 -6.96 14.99 -1.45
N MET A 78 -6.35 13.81 -1.48
CA MET A 78 -5.24 13.47 -2.38
C MET A 78 -5.47 12.13 -3.08
N ILE A 79 -4.95 12.04 -4.30
CA ILE A 79 -4.86 10.82 -5.08
C ILE A 79 -3.39 10.47 -5.31
N VAL A 80 -3.06 9.19 -5.18
CA VAL A 80 -1.80 8.61 -5.64
C VAL A 80 -2.12 7.43 -6.56
N GLU A 81 -1.61 7.49 -7.79
CA GLU A 81 -1.65 6.37 -8.75
C GLU A 81 -0.41 5.49 -8.54
N THR A 82 -0.59 4.25 -8.07
CA THR A 82 0.53 3.34 -7.74
C THR A 82 0.41 2.04 -8.51
N LEU A 83 1.55 1.47 -8.89
CA LEU A 83 1.67 0.09 -9.34
C LEU A 83 2.45 -0.69 -8.29
N ASP A 84 1.78 -1.61 -7.60
CA ASP A 84 2.39 -2.41 -6.55
C ASP A 84 2.80 -3.75 -7.13
N VAL A 85 4.10 -4.08 -7.05
CA VAL A 85 4.66 -5.36 -7.51
C VAL A 85 5.11 -6.15 -6.29
N MET A 86 4.54 -7.33 -6.13
CA MET A 86 4.71 -8.20 -4.99
C MET A 86 5.35 -9.53 -5.40
N LYS A 87 6.23 -10.04 -4.55
CA LYS A 87 6.72 -11.43 -4.58
C LYS A 87 6.21 -12.14 -3.33
N PHE A 88 5.76 -13.38 -3.50
CA PHE A 88 5.24 -14.22 -2.43
C PHE A 88 6.21 -15.37 -2.12
N ASP A 89 6.23 -15.83 -0.88
CA ASP A 89 6.96 -17.02 -0.45
C ASP A 89 6.14 -18.31 -0.68
N GLU A 90 6.72 -19.47 -0.33
CA GLU A 90 6.07 -20.78 -0.45
C GLU A 90 4.82 -20.95 0.43
N ASN A 91 4.64 -20.11 1.44
CA ASN A 91 3.48 -20.09 2.33
C ASN A 91 2.40 -19.10 1.86
N GLY A 92 2.61 -18.45 0.71
CA GLY A 92 1.71 -17.42 0.17
C GLY A 92 1.77 -16.09 0.94
N LYS A 93 2.83 -15.86 1.73
CA LYS A 93 3.08 -14.59 2.41
C LYS A 93 3.90 -13.66 1.54
N ILE A 94 3.73 -12.35 1.70
CA ILE A 94 4.47 -11.34 0.93
C ILE A 94 5.93 -11.34 1.38
N ALA A 95 6.83 -11.76 0.50
CA ALA A 95 8.28 -11.71 0.70
C ALA A 95 8.85 -10.32 0.36
N SER A 96 8.33 -9.68 -0.68
CA SER A 96 8.67 -8.28 -0.98
C SER A 96 7.56 -7.55 -1.72
N THR A 97 7.42 -6.26 -1.43
CA THR A 97 6.52 -5.33 -2.11
C THR A 97 7.29 -4.10 -2.59
N HIS A 98 7.08 -3.73 -3.85
CA HIS A 98 7.68 -2.57 -4.49
C HIS A 98 6.57 -1.70 -5.05
N ASN A 99 6.37 -0.52 -4.46
CA ASN A 99 5.31 0.41 -4.85
C ASN A 99 5.88 1.47 -5.79
N TYR A 100 5.49 1.39 -7.07
CA TYR A 100 5.94 2.30 -8.11
C TYR A 100 5.00 3.49 -8.21
N TRP A 101 5.43 4.61 -7.64
CA TRP A 101 4.82 5.93 -7.82
C TRP A 101 5.86 7.02 -7.56
N GLY A 102 5.62 8.22 -8.07
CA GLY A 102 6.43 9.40 -7.83
C GLY A 102 5.62 10.68 -7.88
N ALA A 103 6.29 11.84 -7.88
CA ALA A 103 5.62 13.14 -7.84
C ALA A 103 4.58 13.35 -8.96
N THR A 104 4.81 12.78 -10.15
CA THR A 104 3.88 12.86 -11.28
C THR A 104 2.61 12.03 -11.11
N ASN A 105 2.59 11.11 -10.15
CA ASN A 105 1.44 10.27 -9.83
C ASN A 105 0.60 10.82 -8.67
N VAL A 106 1.04 11.92 -8.05
CA VAL A 106 0.34 12.57 -6.93
C VAL A 106 -0.50 13.72 -7.47
N LYS A 107 -1.79 13.74 -7.12
CA LYS A 107 -2.77 14.69 -7.66
C LYS A 107 -3.71 15.17 -6.56
N ALA A 108 -4.28 16.36 -6.74
CA ALA A 108 -5.43 16.79 -5.94
C ALA A 108 -6.58 15.79 -6.14
N GLY A 109 -7.20 15.38 -5.04
CA GLY A 109 -8.10 14.24 -4.99
C GLY A 109 -9.55 14.59 -4.69
N ARG A 110 -10.37 13.53 -4.60
CA ARG A 110 -11.70 13.56 -3.99
C ARG A 110 -11.62 12.82 -2.65
N LYS A 111 -12.54 13.15 -1.74
CA LYS A 111 -12.68 12.46 -0.45
C LYS A 111 -12.73 10.93 -0.60
N PRO A 112 -11.92 10.18 0.17
CA PRO A 112 -11.94 8.72 0.13
C PRO A 112 -13.27 8.18 0.69
N GLU A 113 -13.76 7.12 0.07
CA GLU A 113 -14.95 6.39 0.52
C GLU A 113 -14.50 5.12 1.23
N LYS A 114 -15.02 4.88 2.44
CA LYS A 114 -14.78 3.61 3.12
C LYS A 114 -15.57 2.54 2.37
N LEU A 115 -14.84 1.62 1.73
CA LEU A 115 -15.46 0.47 1.06
C LEU A 115 -16.16 -0.38 2.14
N ALA A 116 -17.41 -0.77 1.86
CA ALA A 116 -18.26 -1.56 2.75
C ALA A 116 -17.67 -2.96 3.00
#